data_AF-A0A434WCM7-F1
#
_entry.id   AF-A0A434WCM7-F1
#
_cell.length_a   1.000
_cell.length_b   1.000
_cell.length_c   1.000
_cell.angle_alpha   90.00
_cell.angle_beta   90.00
_cell.angle_gamma   90.00
#
_symmetry.space_group_name_H-M   'P 1'
#
loop_
_entity.id
_entity.type
_entity.pdbx_description
1 polymer ?
#
loop_
_entity_poly.entity_id
_entity_poly.type
_entity_poly.pdbx_seq_one_letter_code
_entity_poly.pdbx_strand_id
1 'polypeptide(L)'
;IYGEDTHDIWLKALMDYGWLGFVSFLTLTLWTIAAGFRILLRDRPWQPYLLCAYVAYLGNIGLGTFIDIDHWRHLYLLLGLIWGAIALEYRHQKQLQLVRSVQVAAISSVR
;
A
#
# COMPACT_ATOMS: atom_id res chain seq x y z
N ILE A 1 -6.94 1.88 -38.32
CA ILE A 1 -7.74 3.13 -38.42
C ILE A 1 -8.67 3.24 -37.19
N TYR A 2 -8.32 2.56 -36.11
CA TYR A 2 -9.26 2.03 -35.12
C TYR A 2 -8.62 2.06 -33.74
N GLY A 3 -9.43 2.28 -32.71
CA GLY A 3 -9.07 2.19 -31.30
C GLY A 3 -9.20 3.54 -30.62
N GLU A 4 -10.41 3.88 -30.21
CA GLU A 4 -10.59 4.85 -29.12
C GLU A 4 -9.89 4.22 -27.91
N ASP A 5 -8.71 4.73 -27.56
CA ASP A 5 -7.87 4.19 -26.49
C ASP A 5 -8.70 4.24 -25.20
N THR A 6 -8.65 3.17 -24.41
CA THR A 6 -9.46 3.10 -23.20
C THR A 6 -8.94 4.18 -22.25
N HIS A 7 -9.72 5.25 -22.11
CA HIS A 7 -9.36 6.41 -21.32
C HIS A 7 -9.43 6.13 -19.81
N ASP A 8 -9.70 4.93 -19.34
CA ASP A 8 -9.67 4.59 -17.92
C ASP A 8 -8.88 3.30 -17.64
N ILE A 9 -8.24 3.26 -16.47
CA ILE A 9 -7.38 2.14 -16.06
C ILE A 9 -8.14 0.82 -15.90
N TRP A 10 -9.44 0.87 -15.61
CA TRP A 10 -10.22 -0.32 -15.28
C TRP A 10 -10.54 -1.12 -16.54
N LEU A 11 -11.00 -0.42 -17.59
CA LEU A 11 -11.25 -1.02 -18.89
C LEU A 11 -9.94 -1.43 -19.56
N LYS A 12 -8.90 -0.60 -19.48
CA LYS A 12 -7.56 -0.92 -19.99
C LYS A 12 -7.00 -2.19 -19.36
N ALA A 13 -7.06 -2.30 -18.03
CA ALA A 13 -6.54 -3.45 -17.33
C ALA A 13 -7.25 -4.76 -17.69
N LEU A 14 -8.53 -4.70 -18.06
CA LEU A 14 -9.28 -5.87 -18.51
C LEU A 14 -8.99 -6.23 -19.97
N MET A 15 -8.89 -5.24 -20.85
CA MET A 15 -8.71 -5.47 -22.29
C MET A 15 -7.26 -5.82 -22.66
N ASP A 16 -6.27 -5.15 -22.07
CA ASP A 16 -4.85 -5.30 -22.44
C ASP A 16 -4.16 -6.42 -21.65
N TYR A 17 -4.50 -6.57 -20.36
CA TYR A 17 -3.86 -7.55 -19.47
C TYR A 17 -4.76 -8.76 -19.15
N GLY A 18 -5.98 -8.77 -19.68
CA GLY A 18 -6.97 -9.82 -19.45
C GLY A 18 -7.43 -9.92 -18.00
N TRP A 19 -8.18 -10.99 -17.71
CA TRP A 19 -8.76 -11.22 -16.39
C TRP A 19 -7.73 -11.31 -15.26
N LEU A 20 -6.59 -11.97 -15.49
CA LEU A 20 -5.55 -12.09 -14.47
C LEU A 20 -4.91 -10.75 -14.13
N GLY A 21 -4.62 -9.92 -15.14
CA GLY A 21 -4.10 -8.57 -14.92
C GLY A 21 -5.08 -7.70 -14.17
N PHE A 22 -6.34 -7.69 -14.59
CA PHE A 22 -7.41 -6.94 -13.94
C PHE A 22 -7.60 -7.34 -12.47
N VAL A 23 -7.75 -8.64 -12.18
CA VAL A 23 -7.94 -9.13 -10.80
C VAL A 23 -6.71 -8.83 -9.95
N SER A 24 -5.50 -9.01 -10.49
CA SER A 24 -4.26 -8.71 -9.75
C SER A 24 -4.15 -7.23 -9.41
N PHE A 25 -4.46 -6.34 -10.36
CA PHE A 25 -4.43 -4.90 -10.15
C PHE A 25 -5.48 -4.45 -9.13
N LEU A 26 -6.72 -4.92 -9.27
CA LEU A 26 -7.81 -4.59 -8.37
C LEU A 26 -7.53 -5.08 -6.94
N THR A 27 -7.08 -6.32 -6.79
CA THR A 27 -6.75 -6.88 -5.47
C THR A 27 -5.58 -6.14 -4.83
N LEU A 28 -4.51 -5.86 -5.57
CA LEU A 28 -3.37 -5.08 -5.07
C LEU A 28 -3.79 -3.66 -4.64
N THR A 29 -4.64 -3.00 -5.42
CA THR A 29 -5.13 -1.65 -5.13
C THR A 29 -5.97 -1.65 -3.85
N LEU A 30 -6.98 -2.52 -3.77
CA LEU A 30 -7.85 -2.61 -2.59
C LEU A 30 -7.06 -3.02 -1.34
N TRP A 31 -6.12 -3.95 -1.47
CA TRP A 31 -5.25 -4.36 -0.38
C TRP A 31 -4.37 -3.20 0.12
N THR A 32 -3.75 -2.45 -0.80
CA THR A 32 -2.88 -1.32 -0.46
C THR A 32 -3.67 -0.24 0.27
N ILE A 33 -4.89 0.06 -0.18
CA ILE A 33 -5.80 1.02 0.47
C ILE A 33 -6.16 0.54 1.88
N ALA A 34 -6.65 -0.70 2.03
CA ALA A 34 -7.08 -1.23 3.32
C ALA A 34 -5.92 -1.34 4.33
N ALA A 35 -4.78 -1.89 3.90
CA ALA A 35 -3.61 -2.07 4.75
C ALA A 35 -2.96 -0.71 5.11
N GLY A 36 -2.84 0.19 4.13
CA GLY A 36 -2.30 1.54 4.33
C GLY A 36 -3.16 2.35 5.31
N PHE A 37 -4.49 2.33 5.15
CA PHE A 37 -5.40 3.02 6.06
C PHE A 37 -5.26 2.55 7.51
N ARG A 38 -5.14 1.23 7.73
CA ARG A 38 -5.01 0.63 9.07
C ARG A 38 -3.77 1.14 9.81
N ILE A 39 -2.66 1.33 9.11
CA ILE A 39 -1.40 1.79 9.74
C ILE A 39 -1.28 3.31 9.77
N LEU A 40 -2.00 4.03 8.90
CA LEU A 40 -2.01 5.49 8.83
C LEU A 40 -2.55 6.14 10.12
N LEU A 41 -3.49 5.47 10.79
CA LEU A 41 -4.09 5.91 12.04
C LEU A 41 -3.24 5.61 13.28
N ARG A 42 -1.99 5.17 13.12
CA ARG A 42 -1.07 4.88 14.23
C ARG A 42 -0.06 6.01 14.39
N ASP A 43 0.09 6.49 15.62
CA ASP A 43 1.11 7.48 15.96
C ASP A 43 2.52 6.85 15.87
N ARG A 44 3.18 7.14 14.75
CA ARG A 44 4.52 6.64 14.41
C ARG A 44 5.36 7.76 13.80
N PRO A 45 6.68 7.78 14.02
CA PRO A 45 7.53 8.84 13.46
C PRO A 45 7.54 8.87 11.92
N TRP A 46 7.17 7.78 11.24
CA TRP A 46 7.05 7.72 9.77
C TRP A 46 5.65 8.03 9.23
N GLN A 47 4.67 8.30 10.10
CA GLN A 47 3.30 8.63 9.72
C GLN A 47 3.17 9.77 8.69
N PRO A 48 3.89 10.91 8.77
CA PRO A 48 3.75 11.97 7.77
C PRO A 48 4.18 11.54 6.36
N TYR A 49 5.26 10.74 6.26
CA TYR A 49 5.71 10.21 4.97
C TYR A 49 4.70 9.23 4.37
N LEU A 50 4.14 8.36 5.21
CA LEU A 50 3.07 7.46 4.82
C LEU A 50 1.83 8.23 4.39
N LEU A 51 1.42 9.28 5.12
CA LEU A 51 0.27 10.12 4.77
C LEU A 51 0.43 10.73 3.39
N CYS A 52 1.59 11.33 3.11
CA CYS A 52 1.89 11.91 1.79
C CYS A 52 1.82 10.84 0.68
N ALA A 53 2.47 9.70 0.88
CA ALA A 53 2.47 8.61 -0.11
C ALA A 53 1.06 8.03 -0.31
N TYR A 54 0.29 7.89 0.76
CA TYR A 54 -1.05 7.32 0.76
C TYR A 54 -2.06 8.23 0.05
N VAL A 55 -2.06 9.52 0.37
CA VAL A 55 -2.95 10.51 -0.29
C VAL A 55 -2.58 10.65 -1.77
N ALA A 56 -1.29 10.72 -2.09
CA ALA A 56 -0.84 10.76 -3.48
C ALA A 56 -1.28 9.50 -4.24
N TYR A 57 -1.12 8.31 -3.66
CA TYR A 57 -1.56 7.05 -4.27
C TYR A 57 -3.07 7.04 -4.52
N LEU A 58 -3.89 7.41 -3.52
CA LEU A 58 -5.34 7.50 -3.69
C LEU A 58 -5.75 8.50 -4.77
N GLY A 59 -5.09 9.66 -4.84
CA GLY A 59 -5.32 10.64 -5.90
C GLY A 59 -5.02 10.07 -7.29
N ASN A 60 -3.91 9.31 -7.43
CA ASN A 60 -3.57 8.66 -8.69
C ASN A 60 -4.58 7.56 -9.05
N ILE A 61 -5.04 6.73 -8.11
CA ILE A 61 -6.09 5.73 -8.37
C ILE A 61 -7.42 6.38 -8.75
N GLY A 62 -7.77 7.50 -8.09
CA GLY A 62 -8.95 8.29 -8.45
C GLY A 62 -8.86 8.84 -9.88
N LEU A 63 -7.72 9.42 -10.25
CA LEU A 63 -7.43 9.84 -11.63
C LEU A 63 -7.47 8.65 -12.61
N GLY A 64 -7.06 7.46 -12.18
CA GLY A 64 -7.17 6.21 -12.94
C GLY A 64 -8.58 5.91 -13.46
N THR A 65 -9.62 6.47 -12.82
CA THR A 65 -11.02 6.35 -13.29
C THR A 65 -11.29 7.15 -14.57
N PHE A 66 -10.43 8.12 -14.91
CA PHE A 66 -10.59 9.04 -16.04
C PHE A 66 -9.43 9.05 -17.03
N ILE A 67 -8.25 8.57 -16.65
CA ILE A 67 -7.05 8.47 -17.49
C ILE A 67 -6.29 7.17 -17.20
N ASP A 68 -5.50 6.70 -18.14
CA ASP A 68 -4.58 5.58 -17.94
C ASP A 68 -3.32 6.00 -17.17
N ILE A 69 -3.00 5.24 -16.12
CA ILE A 69 -1.92 5.55 -15.16
C ILE A 69 -0.89 4.42 -15.06
N ASP A 70 -1.04 3.34 -15.81
CA ASP A 70 -0.19 2.15 -15.83
C ASP A 70 1.27 2.44 -16.22
N HIS A 71 1.51 3.47 -17.01
CA HIS A 71 2.85 3.85 -17.44
C HIS A 71 3.56 4.80 -16.46
N TRP A 72 2.88 5.23 -15.41
CA TRP A 72 3.37 6.26 -14.51
C TRP A 72 4.35 5.64 -13.50
N ARG A 73 5.64 5.89 -13.71
CA ARG A 73 6.71 5.37 -12.84
C ARG A 73 6.50 5.69 -11.36
N HIS A 74 5.93 6.86 -11.05
CA HIS A 74 5.68 7.26 -9.68
C HIS A 74 4.55 6.47 -9.02
N LEU A 75 3.63 5.84 -9.76
CA LEU A 75 2.61 4.96 -9.17
C LEU A 75 3.26 3.76 -8.47
N TYR A 76 4.24 3.13 -9.12
CA TYR A 76 5.02 2.02 -8.56
C TYR A 76 5.87 2.45 -7.36
N LEU A 77 6.41 3.67 -7.40
CA LEU A 77 7.16 4.25 -6.29
C LEU A 77 6.26 4.47 -5.07
N LEU A 78 5.06 5.04 -5.27
CA LEU A 78 4.08 5.27 -4.20
C LEU A 78 3.61 3.95 -3.58
N LEU A 79 3.33 2.95 -4.42
CA LEU A 79 3.04 1.59 -3.97
C LEU A 79 4.17 1.04 -3.10
N GLY A 80 5.42 1.16 -3.56
CA GLY A 80 6.61 0.73 -2.82
C GLY A 80 6.78 1.44 -1.48
N LEU A 81 6.50 2.74 -1.40
CA LEU A 81 6.55 3.49 -0.14
C LEU A 81 5.50 3.02 0.87
N ILE A 82 4.26 2.77 0.43
CA ILE A 82 3.19 2.30 1.31
C ILE A 82 3.51 0.89 1.82
N TRP A 83 3.90 -0.03 0.94
CA TRP A 83 4.28 -1.39 1.33
C TRP A 83 5.56 -1.41 2.18
N GLY A 84 6.50 -0.50 1.93
CA GLY A 84 7.67 -0.28 2.77
C GLY A 84 7.29 0.16 4.19
N ALA A 85 6.33 1.07 4.33
CA ALA A 85 5.81 1.48 5.63
C ALA A 85 5.06 0.35 6.36
N ILE A 86 4.31 -0.49 5.64
CA ILE A 86 3.67 -1.69 6.19
C ILE A 86 4.74 -2.66 6.73
N ALA A 87 5.79 -2.92 5.96
CA ALA A 87 6.91 -3.77 6.39
C ALA A 87 7.65 -3.18 7.59
N LEU A 88 7.84 -1.85 7.61
CA LEU A 88 8.45 -1.14 8.73
C LEU A 88 7.62 -1.27 10.01
N GLU A 89 6.29 -1.09 9.92
CA GLU A 89 5.38 -1.28 11.06
C GLU A 89 5.39 -2.74 11.54
N TYR A 90 5.41 -3.72 10.64
CA TYR A 90 5.52 -5.13 11.00
C TYR A 90 6.81 -5.41 11.80
N ARG A 91 7.95 -4.89 11.32
CA ARG A 91 9.24 -5.00 12.03
C ARG A 91 9.20 -4.33 13.40
N HIS A 92 8.59 -3.14 13.48
CA HIS A 92 8.46 -2.40 14.73
C HIS A 92 7.63 -3.17 15.77
N GLN A 93 6.48 -3.73 15.38
CA GLN A 93 5.66 -4.55 16.27
C GLN A 93 6.40 -5.78 16.78
N LYS A 94 7.16 -6.46 15.91
CA LYS A 94 7.99 -7.60 16.32
C LYS A 94 9.04 -7.20 17.36
N GLN A 95 9.68 -6.04 17.23
CA GLN A 95 10.65 -5.53 18.21
C GLN A 95 10.00 -5.24 19.57
N LEU A 96 8.81 -4.61 19.59
CA LEU A 96 8.06 -4.35 20.82
C LEU A 96 7.68 -5.64 21.56
N GLN A 97 7.28 -6.68 20.82
CA GLN A 97 6.97 -8.00 21.38
C GLN A 97 8.19 -8.65 22.04
N LEU A 98 9.36 -8.57 21.39
CA LEU A 98 10.61 -9.12 21.92
C LEU A 98 11.01 -8.43 23.23
N VAL A 99 11.01 -7.10 23.26
CA VAL A 99 11.32 -6.31 24.48
C VAL A 99 10.38 -6.69 25.62
N ARG A 100 9.08 -6.78 25.33
CA ARG A 100 8.07 -7.20 26.32
C ARG A 100 8.35 -8.61 26.85
N SER A 101 8.70 -9.57 25.99
CA SER A 101 8.97 -10.96 26.39
C SER A 101 10.19 -11.07 27.32
N VAL A 102 11.27 -10.34 27.01
CA VAL A 102 12.48 -10.29 27.86
C VAL A 102 12.18 -9.69 29.21
N GLN A 103 11.41 -8.59 29.25
CA GLN A 103 11.02 -7.94 30.49
C GLN A 103 10.14 -8.83 31.37
N VAL A 104 9.20 -9.58 30.78
CA VAL A 104 8.37 -10.55 31.52
C VAL A 104 9.24 -11.67 32.12
N ALA A 105 10.19 -12.21 31.35
CA ALA A 105 11.11 -13.25 31.84
C ALA A 105 12.00 -12.76 33.00
N ALA A 106 12.53 -11.54 32.89
CA ALA A 106 13.34 -10.91 33.94
C ALA A 106 12.54 -10.67 35.24
N ILE A 107 11.26 -10.28 35.13
CA ILE A 107 10.38 -10.12 36.30
C ILE A 107 10.11 -11.48 36.95
N SER A 108 9.90 -12.54 36.15
CA SER A 108 9.63 -13.87 36.71
C SER A 108 10.84 -14.51 37.40
N SER A 109 12.08 -14.17 37.02
CA SER A 109 13.29 -14.74 37.63
C SER A 109 13.68 -14.13 38.98
N VAL A 110 13.04 -13.01 39.38
CA VAL A 110 13.29 -12.31 40.66
C VAL A 110 12.33 -12.77 41.76
N ARG A 111 11.31 -13.57 41.42
CA ARG A 111 10.39 -14.22 42.37
C ARG A 111 10.83 -15.66 42.62
#